data_AF-A0AAU8LWH2-F1
#
_entry.id   AF-A0AAU8LWH2-F1
#
_cell.length_a   1.000
_cell.length_b   1.000
_cell.length_c   1.000
_cell.angle_alpha   90.00
_cell.angle_beta   90.00
_cell.angle_gamma   90.00
#
_symmetry.space_group_name_H-M   'P 1'
#
loop_
_entity.id
_entity.type
_entity.pdbx_description
1 polymer ?
#
loop_
_entity_poly.entity_id
_entity_poly.type
_entity_poly.pdbx_seq_one_letter_code
_entity_poly.pdbx_strand_id
1 'polypeptide(L)'
;MSFKEEQHLSVSDWLDKKEAAGVDVSQIELPENMAFDEDPDEMIYFKEVRPCSFLCTENHPFSKVERFGHWYYCQGQEKKAGIHSAKMKWRLFTKDKEHALHVAQAHIEE
;
A
#
# COMPACT_ATOMS: atom_id res chain seq x y z
N MET A 1 11.11 -8.54 -23.37
CA MET A 1 10.83 -9.30 -22.14
C MET A 1 9.36 -9.66 -22.16
N SER A 2 9.03 -10.93 -21.98
CA SER A 2 7.66 -11.43 -22.11
C SER A 2 6.92 -11.23 -20.78
N PHE A 3 5.62 -10.89 -20.81
CA PHE A 3 4.75 -10.77 -19.63
C PHE A 3 4.78 -12.01 -18.71
N LYS A 4 5.24 -13.17 -19.21
CA LYS A 4 5.39 -14.40 -18.45
C LYS A 4 6.60 -14.44 -17.50
N GLU A 5 7.64 -13.63 -17.72
CA GLU A 5 8.86 -13.63 -16.88
C GLU A 5 8.75 -12.73 -15.65
N GLU A 6 7.80 -11.78 -15.62
CA GLU A 6 7.56 -10.91 -14.46
C GLU A 6 6.71 -11.58 -13.37
N GLN A 7 6.12 -12.75 -13.63
CA GLN A 7 5.19 -13.43 -12.71
C GLN A 7 5.85 -14.28 -11.61
N HIS A 8 7.18 -14.22 -11.47
CA HIS A 8 7.91 -15.01 -10.46
C HIS A 8 8.93 -14.16 -9.67
N LEU A 9 8.88 -12.83 -9.84
CA LEU A 9 9.71 -11.88 -9.12
C LEU A 9 9.00 -11.45 -7.85
N SER A 10 9.77 -11.19 -6.80
CA SER A 10 9.23 -10.50 -5.62
C SER A 10 8.76 -9.09 -6.00
N VAL A 11 7.82 -8.54 -5.23
CA VAL A 11 7.38 -7.14 -5.30
C VAL A 11 8.60 -6.21 -5.26
N SER A 12 9.56 -6.50 -4.37
CA SER A 12 10.78 -5.72 -4.22
C SER A 12 11.63 -5.72 -5.50
N ASP A 13 11.89 -6.89 -6.09
CA ASP A 13 12.70 -7.02 -7.31
C ASP A 13 12.02 -6.34 -8.50
N TRP A 14 10.70 -6.44 -8.57
CA TRP A 14 9.93 -5.79 -9.62
C TRP A 14 9.99 -4.27 -9.51
N LEU A 15 9.81 -3.72 -8.29
CA LEU A 15 9.94 -2.29 -8.03
C LEU A 15 11.33 -1.77 -8.37
N ASP A 16 12.39 -2.49 -7.99
CA ASP A 16 13.76 -2.10 -8.32
C ASP A 16 14.01 -2.08 -9.84
N LYS A 17 13.44 -3.02 -10.59
CA LYS A 17 13.51 -3.01 -12.06
C LYS A 17 12.80 -1.80 -12.68
N LYS A 18 11.65 -1.41 -12.15
CA LYS A 18 10.91 -0.22 -12.64
C LYS A 18 11.67 1.06 -12.28
N GLU A 19 12.16 1.19 -11.05
CA GLU A 19 12.97 2.33 -10.62
C GLU A 19 14.25 2.45 -11.46
N ALA A 20 14.97 1.34 -11.71
CA ALA A 20 16.17 1.32 -12.56
C ALA A 20 15.89 1.68 -14.02
N ALA A 21 14.66 1.44 -14.50
CA ALA A 21 14.19 1.87 -15.81
C ALA A 21 13.76 3.35 -15.86
N GLY A 22 13.89 4.09 -14.74
CA GLY A 22 13.50 5.49 -14.62
C GLY A 22 12.00 5.70 -14.45
N VAL A 23 11.25 4.66 -14.10
CA VAL A 23 9.82 4.77 -13.79
C VAL A 23 9.66 5.23 -12.34
N ASP A 24 8.83 6.23 -12.13
CA ASP A 24 8.42 6.63 -10.78
C ASP A 24 7.51 5.55 -10.19
N VAL A 25 8.04 4.81 -9.22
CA VAL A 25 7.32 3.73 -8.53
C VAL A 25 6.54 4.24 -7.31
N SER A 26 6.69 5.49 -6.92
CA SER A 26 6.11 6.01 -5.68
C SER A 26 4.58 5.88 -5.65
N GLN A 27 3.90 6.01 -6.79
CA GLN A 27 2.44 5.92 -6.91
C GLN A 27 1.97 4.74 -7.77
N ILE A 28 2.87 3.80 -8.08
CA ILE A 28 2.56 2.73 -9.03
C ILE A 28 1.52 1.76 -8.47
N GLU A 29 0.70 1.22 -9.38
CA GLU A 29 -0.18 0.11 -9.07
C GLU A 29 0.56 -1.21 -9.24
N LEU A 30 0.53 -2.05 -8.21
CA LEU A 30 1.03 -3.42 -8.33
C LEU A 30 0.12 -4.19 -9.30
N PRO A 31 0.70 -4.99 -10.21
CA PRO A 31 -0.07 -5.93 -11.01
C PRO A 31 -0.93 -6.84 -10.10
N GLU A 32 -2.20 -7.04 -10.45
CA GLU A 32 -3.16 -7.76 -9.58
C GLU A 32 -2.60 -9.11 -9.12
N ASN A 33 -2.02 -9.90 -10.02
CA ASN A 33 -1.43 -11.20 -9.69
C ASN A 33 -0.29 -11.10 -8.67
N MET A 34 0.57 -10.08 -8.76
CA MET A 34 1.69 -9.90 -7.84
C MET A 34 1.23 -9.48 -6.44
N ALA A 35 0.17 -8.66 -6.35
CA ALA A 35 -0.39 -8.21 -5.09
C ALA A 35 -1.06 -9.34 -4.27
N PHE A 36 -1.44 -10.45 -4.91
CA PHE A 36 -2.07 -11.60 -4.26
C PHE A 36 -1.11 -12.77 -3.99
N ASP A 37 0.04 -12.82 -4.67
CA ASP A 37 0.97 -13.96 -4.60
C ASP A 37 2.05 -13.81 -3.51
N GLU A 38 2.32 -12.61 -3.00
CA GLU A 38 3.35 -12.35 -1.98
C GLU A 38 2.75 -11.77 -0.69
N ASP A 39 2.99 -12.47 0.42
CA ASP A 39 2.73 -11.93 1.76
C ASP A 39 3.80 -10.88 2.12
N PRO A 40 3.43 -9.76 2.77
CA PRO A 40 4.43 -8.82 3.25
C PRO A 40 5.32 -9.45 4.30
N ASP A 41 6.60 -9.09 4.30
CA ASP A 41 7.55 -9.53 5.33
C ASP A 41 7.12 -9.08 6.73
N GLU A 42 6.49 -7.89 6.81
CA GLU A 42 6.12 -7.26 8.07
C GLU A 42 4.97 -6.27 7.88
N MET A 43 3.99 -6.29 8.79
CA MET A 43 3.00 -5.23 8.95
C MET A 43 3.51 -4.22 9.99
N ILE A 44 3.96 -3.06 9.50
CA ILE A 44 4.62 -2.05 10.33
C ILE A 44 3.61 -1.14 11.02
N TYR A 45 2.51 -0.84 10.33
CA TYR A 45 1.47 0.04 10.85
C TYR A 45 0.11 -0.37 10.28
N PHE A 46 -0.91 -0.34 11.13
CA PHE A 46 -2.30 -0.48 10.71
C PHE A 46 -3.18 0.35 11.64
N LYS A 47 -4.02 1.19 11.06
CA LYS A 47 -5.05 1.94 11.78
C LYS A 47 -6.30 2.04 10.91
N GLU A 48 -7.45 1.87 11.55
CA GLU A 48 -8.74 1.88 10.88
C GLU A 48 -9.76 2.64 11.73
N VAL A 49 -10.55 3.49 11.07
CA VAL A 49 -11.59 4.29 11.70
C VAL A 49 -12.91 3.55 11.56
N ARG A 50 -13.24 2.74 12.57
CA ARG A 50 -14.51 2.00 12.69
C ARG A 50 -15.43 2.61 13.76
N PRO A 51 -16.24 3.62 13.43
CA PRO A 51 -17.25 4.15 14.34
C PRO A 51 -18.49 3.25 14.42
N CYS A 52 -18.63 2.30 13.51
CA CYS A 52 -19.71 1.31 13.48
C CYS A 52 -19.41 0.12 14.41
N SER A 53 -20.37 -0.79 14.53
CA SER A 53 -20.16 -2.05 15.26
C SER A 53 -19.05 -2.88 14.60
N PHE A 54 -18.37 -3.71 15.39
CA PHE A 54 -17.35 -4.65 14.90
C PHE A 54 -17.86 -5.60 13.79
N LEU A 55 -19.17 -5.85 13.71
CA LEU A 55 -19.80 -6.70 12.70
C LEU A 55 -20.05 -5.99 11.35
N CYS A 56 -19.77 -4.69 11.25
CA CYS A 56 -19.94 -3.96 10.00
C CYS A 56 -18.88 -4.39 8.98
N THR A 57 -19.33 -4.94 7.87
CA THR A 57 -18.47 -5.45 6.77
C THR A 57 -18.28 -4.43 5.65
N GLU A 58 -18.78 -3.21 5.81
CA GLU A 58 -18.63 -2.15 4.82
C GLU A 58 -17.23 -1.51 4.89
N ASN A 59 -16.90 -0.70 3.89
CA ASN A 59 -15.57 -0.10 3.81
C ASN A 59 -15.37 0.98 4.89
N HIS A 60 -14.22 0.99 5.53
CA HIS A 60 -13.90 2.00 6.54
C HIS A 60 -12.59 2.70 6.16
N PRO A 61 -12.45 4.01 6.45
CA PRO A 61 -11.18 4.68 6.29
C PRO A 61 -10.10 3.95 7.08
N PHE A 62 -8.97 3.68 6.42
CA PHE A 62 -7.86 2.96 6.99
C PHE A 62 -6.55 3.52 6.47
N SER A 63 -5.48 3.21 7.17
CA SER A 63 -4.12 3.47 6.74
C SER A 63 -3.22 2.34 7.22
N LYS A 64 -2.39 1.83 6.32
CA LYS A 64 -1.49 0.71 6.61
C LYS A 64 -0.14 0.88 5.94
N VAL A 65 0.89 0.32 6.58
CA VAL A 65 2.25 0.22 6.07
C VAL A 65 2.70 -1.23 6.15
N GLU A 66 3.08 -1.78 5.01
CA GLU A 66 3.57 -3.14 4.82
C GLU A 66 4.99 -3.09 4.24
N ARG A 67 5.84 -4.06 4.60
CA ARG A 67 7.21 -4.15 4.08
C ARG A 67 7.34 -5.32 3.10
N PHE A 68 7.95 -5.04 1.94
CA PHE A 68 8.32 -6.03 0.93
C PHE A 68 9.81 -5.83 0.61
N GLY A 69 10.68 -6.67 1.18
CA GLY A 69 12.12 -6.48 1.12
C GLY A 69 12.53 -5.14 1.75
N HIS A 70 13.14 -4.26 0.95
CA HIS A 70 13.52 -2.89 1.35
C HIS A 70 12.51 -1.82 0.94
N TRP A 71 11.37 -2.21 0.39
CA TRP A 71 10.28 -1.30 0.05
C TRP A 71 9.21 -1.28 1.13
N TYR A 72 8.72 -0.08 1.40
CA TYR A 72 7.61 0.19 2.30
C TYR A 72 6.41 0.62 1.46
N TYR A 73 5.36 -0.20 1.52
CA TYR A 73 4.10 0.06 0.85
C TYR A 73 3.11 0.66 1.83
N CYS A 74 2.76 1.92 1.61
CA CYS A 74 1.73 2.62 2.35
C CYS A 74 0.48 2.66 1.50
N GLN A 75 -0.67 2.36 2.09
CA GLN A 75 -1.94 2.55 1.40
C GLN A 75 -3.05 2.82 2.40
N GLY A 76 -4.10 3.46 1.91
CA GLY A 76 -5.24 3.72 2.74
C GLY A 76 -6.35 4.45 2.02
N GLN A 77 -7.29 4.88 2.84
CA GLN A 77 -8.37 5.75 2.46
C GLN A 77 -8.49 6.89 3.47
N GLU A 78 -8.56 8.10 2.92
CA GLU A 78 -8.77 9.34 3.65
C GLU A 78 -10.06 9.30 4.49
N LYS A 79 -9.98 9.74 5.75
CA LYS A 79 -11.15 9.88 6.64
C LYS A 79 -12.21 10.83 6.07
N LYS A 80 -11.78 11.88 5.38
CA LYS A 80 -12.65 12.84 4.67
C LYS A 80 -13.47 12.23 3.54
N ALA A 81 -13.14 11.02 3.07
CA ALA A 81 -13.93 10.32 2.05
C ALA A 81 -15.35 9.96 2.55
N GLY A 82 -15.54 9.90 3.87
CA GLY A 82 -16.74 9.41 4.53
C GLY A 82 -16.66 7.92 4.85
N ILE A 83 -17.33 7.53 5.93
CA ILE A 83 -17.51 6.12 6.33
C ILE A 83 -18.27 5.41 5.19
N HIS A 84 -17.86 4.19 4.82
CA HIS A 84 -18.45 3.38 3.73
C HIS A 84 -18.21 3.88 2.30
N SER A 85 -17.48 4.98 2.12
CA SER A 85 -17.06 5.45 0.80
C SER A 85 -15.97 4.56 0.21
N ALA A 86 -15.79 4.53 -1.12
CA ALA A 86 -14.63 3.91 -1.77
C ALA A 86 -13.67 4.95 -2.42
N LYS A 87 -13.93 6.24 -2.21
CA LYS A 87 -13.18 7.35 -2.82
C LYS A 87 -11.94 7.73 -2.00
N MET A 88 -11.07 8.55 -2.59
CA MET A 88 -9.87 9.10 -1.94
C MET A 88 -8.95 8.02 -1.36
N LYS A 89 -8.81 6.92 -2.13
CA LYS A 89 -7.75 5.95 -1.90
C LYS A 89 -6.42 6.58 -2.27
N TRP A 90 -5.41 6.28 -1.49
CA TRP A 90 -4.05 6.75 -1.71
C TRP A 90 -3.09 5.59 -1.50
N ARG A 91 -1.91 5.73 -2.08
CA ARG A 91 -0.84 4.74 -1.99
C ARG A 91 0.51 5.45 -2.02
N LEU A 92 1.55 4.82 -1.50
CA LEU A 92 2.92 5.29 -1.61
C LEU A 92 3.88 4.11 -1.49
N PHE A 93 4.81 3.97 -2.43
CA PHE A 93 6.02 3.18 -2.24
C PHE A 93 7.20 4.08 -1.90
N THR A 94 7.99 3.68 -0.90
CA THR A 94 9.23 4.36 -0.54
C THR A 94 10.23 3.37 0.05
N LYS A 95 11.53 3.69 -0.02
CA LYS A 95 12.59 2.94 0.69
C LYS A 95 12.84 3.48 2.10
N ASP A 96 12.21 4.61 2.45
CA ASP A 96 12.34 5.27 3.74
C ASP A 96 11.19 4.88 4.69
N LYS A 97 11.53 4.12 5.73
CA LYS A 97 10.59 3.66 6.77
C LYS A 97 9.94 4.79 7.53
N GLU A 98 10.71 5.82 7.90
CA GLU A 98 10.21 6.92 8.72
C GLU A 98 9.26 7.77 7.90
N HIS A 99 9.60 8.01 6.63
CA HIS A 99 8.71 8.69 5.70
C HIS A 99 7.40 7.90 5.48
N ALA A 100 7.49 6.58 5.30
CA ALA A 100 6.32 5.70 5.16
C ALA A 100 5.36 5.82 6.36
N LEU A 101 5.92 5.74 7.57
CA LEU A 101 5.16 5.87 8.81
C LEU A 101 4.51 7.24 8.95
N HIS A 102 5.25 8.30 8.67
CA HIS A 102 4.76 9.67 8.76
C HIS A 102 3.58 9.92 7.82
N VAL A 103 3.71 9.50 6.55
CA VAL A 103 2.64 9.62 5.55
C VAL A 103 1.41 8.84 5.98
N ALA A 104 1.60 7.59 6.42
CA ALA A 104 0.49 6.75 6.85
C ALA A 104 -0.28 7.33 8.06
N GLN A 105 0.42 7.90 9.03
CA GLN A 105 -0.20 8.55 10.18
C GLN A 105 -0.96 9.81 9.76
N ALA A 106 -0.36 10.67 8.93
CA ALA A 106 -0.97 11.91 8.47
C ALA A 106 -2.33 11.67 7.78
N HIS A 107 -2.43 10.66 6.92
CA HIS A 107 -3.65 10.38 6.16
C HIS A 107 -4.84 9.82 6.97
N ILE A 108 -4.65 9.45 8.23
CA ILE A 108 -5.71 8.84 9.06
C ILE A 108 -5.99 9.61 10.36
N GLU A 109 -5.05 10.45 10.79
CA GLU A 109 -5.16 11.23 12.03
C GLU A 109 -5.81 12.59 11.85
N GLU A 110 -5.73 13.17 10.64
CA GLU A 110 -6.45 14.41 10.25
C GLU A 110 -7.93 14.13 9.88
#